data_AF-A0A2C9T0K3-F1
#
_entry.id   AF-A0A2C9T0K3-F1
#
_cell.length_a   1.000
_cell.length_b   1.000
_cell.length_c   1.000
_cell.angle_alpha   90.00
_cell.angle_beta   90.00
_cell.angle_gamma   90.00
#
_symmetry.space_group_name_H-M   'P 1'
#
loop_
_entity.id
_entity.type
_entity.pdbx_description
1 polymer ?
#
loop_
_entity_poly.entity_id
_entity_poly.type
_entity_poly.pdbx_seq_one_letter_code
_entity_poly.pdbx_strand_id
1 'polypeptide(L)'
;MKAAALAAAVSLSVVLAPVAAADPSVDTFGGWNHLVDNGGAVITVWKVSDLKPSTDTIPGYPVAGTLWEATAKVRAAKGSVTPIIPDLRSLVDRRS
;
A
#
# COMPACT_ATOMS: atom_id res chain seq x y z
N MET A 1 -38.40 24.81 -49.45
CA MET A 1 -37.35 25.21 -48.48
C MET A 1 -37.87 25.01 -47.07
N LYS A 2 -37.27 24.13 -46.28
CA LYS A 2 -36.87 24.33 -44.86
C LYS A 2 -35.98 23.14 -44.47
N ALA A 3 -34.70 23.44 -44.26
CA ALA A 3 -33.72 22.52 -43.72
C ALA A 3 -33.93 22.38 -42.21
N ALA A 4 -33.62 21.20 -41.67
CA ALA A 4 -33.13 21.06 -40.29
C ALA A 4 -32.39 19.72 -40.19
N ALA A 5 -31.07 19.78 -40.32
CA ALA A 5 -30.18 18.72 -39.89
C ALA A 5 -30.22 18.67 -38.36
N LEU A 6 -30.63 17.54 -37.78
CA LEU A 6 -30.46 17.27 -36.36
C LEU A 6 -29.28 16.32 -36.22
N ALA A 7 -28.13 16.89 -35.85
CA ALA A 7 -26.94 16.16 -35.45
C ALA A 7 -27.25 15.39 -34.15
N ALA A 8 -27.20 14.06 -34.20
CA ALA A 8 -27.28 13.22 -33.00
C ALA A 8 -25.94 13.29 -32.26
N ALA A 9 -25.95 13.90 -31.07
CA ALA A 9 -24.80 13.97 -30.18
C ALA A 9 -24.50 12.58 -29.60
N VAL A 10 -23.26 12.10 -29.76
CA VAL A 10 -22.76 10.89 -29.10
C VAL A 10 -22.33 11.27 -27.68
N SER A 11 -23.05 10.82 -26.66
CA SER A 11 -22.62 10.95 -25.27
C SER A 11 -21.62 9.86 -24.93
N LEU A 12 -20.31 10.18 -24.87
CA LEU A 12 -19.32 9.34 -24.19
C LEU A 12 -19.44 9.58 -22.68
N SER A 13 -20.07 8.65 -21.96
CA SER A 13 -19.96 8.58 -20.50
C SER A 13 -18.63 7.91 -20.13
N VAL A 14 -17.59 8.72 -19.91
CA VAL A 14 -16.37 8.23 -19.24
C VAL A 14 -16.67 8.15 -17.75
N VAL A 15 -16.89 6.93 -17.24
CA VAL A 15 -16.85 6.68 -15.80
C VAL A 15 -15.39 6.79 -15.38
N LEU A 16 -14.96 7.99 -14.98
CA LEU A 16 -13.70 8.15 -14.27
C LEU A 16 -13.92 7.60 -12.85
N ALA A 17 -13.45 6.37 -12.62
CA ALA A 17 -13.28 5.91 -11.24
C ALA A 17 -12.31 6.89 -10.54
N PRO A 18 -12.66 7.44 -9.37
CA PRO A 18 -11.74 8.29 -8.64
C PRO A 18 -10.51 7.46 -8.24
N VAL A 19 -9.35 7.80 -8.79
CA VAL A 19 -8.06 7.35 -8.26
C VAL A 19 -7.78 8.17 -7.00
N ALA A 20 -8.24 7.65 -5.87
CA ALA A 20 -7.81 8.16 -4.57
C ALA A 20 -6.38 7.68 -4.33
N ALA A 21 -5.39 8.40 -4.85
CA ALA A 21 -4.01 8.29 -4.39
C ALA A 21 -3.92 9.07 -3.08
N ALA A 22 -4.20 8.41 -1.95
CA ALA A 22 -3.85 8.96 -0.66
C ALA A 22 -2.32 8.98 -0.53
N ASP A 23 -1.74 10.10 -0.11
CA ASP A 23 -0.35 10.11 0.32
C ASP A 23 -0.14 9.00 1.36
N PRO A 24 0.98 8.25 1.30
CA PRO A 24 1.23 7.19 2.25
C PRO A 24 1.22 7.78 3.67
N SER A 25 0.45 7.18 4.58
CA SER A 25 0.55 7.53 5.99
C SER A 25 1.96 7.18 6.47
N VAL A 26 2.69 8.18 6.99
CA VAL A 26 4.03 7.99 7.55
C VAL A 26 3.93 8.14 9.06
N ASP A 27 4.54 7.21 9.78
CA ASP A 27 4.67 7.25 11.23
C ASP A 27 6.10 6.90 11.63
N THR A 28 6.43 7.16 12.89
CA THR A 28 7.67 6.77 13.54
C THR A 28 7.86 5.26 13.52
N PHE A 29 9.10 4.82 13.29
CA PHE A 29 9.46 3.41 13.40
C PHE A 29 9.16 2.89 14.82
N GLY A 30 8.52 1.73 14.93
CA GLY A 30 8.00 1.18 16.19
C GLY A 30 6.64 1.74 16.65
N GLY A 31 6.10 2.76 15.95
CA GLY A 31 4.74 3.26 16.10
C GLY A 31 3.68 2.31 15.53
N TRP A 32 2.41 2.63 15.79
CA TRP A 32 1.27 1.93 15.19
C TRP A 32 0.61 2.83 14.16
N ASN A 33 0.70 2.45 12.89
CA ASN A 33 0.17 3.24 11.78
C ASN A 33 -1.05 2.57 11.13
N HIS A 34 -2.01 3.40 10.71
CA HIS A 34 -3.25 2.95 10.08
C HIS A 34 -3.09 2.95 8.56
N LEU A 35 -3.57 1.87 7.95
CA LEU A 35 -3.82 1.76 6.52
C LEU A 35 -5.33 1.66 6.31
N VAL A 36 -5.90 2.65 5.64
CA VAL A 36 -7.32 2.75 5.33
C VAL A 36 -7.52 2.33 3.88
N ASP A 37 -8.38 1.33 3.66
CA ASP A 37 -8.63 0.74 2.35
C ASP A 37 -10.14 0.62 2.08
N ASN A 38 -10.50 0.41 0.81
CA ASN A 38 -11.86 0.25 0.33
C ASN A 38 -12.80 1.34 0.85
N GLY A 39 -12.41 2.61 0.70
CA GLY A 39 -13.18 3.76 1.20
C GLY A 39 -13.40 3.78 2.71
N GLY A 40 -12.54 3.12 3.49
CA GLY A 40 -12.66 2.99 4.94
C GLY A 40 -13.53 1.83 5.42
N ALA A 41 -13.94 0.92 4.53
CA ALA A 41 -14.58 -0.34 4.91
C ALA A 41 -13.60 -1.31 5.58
N VAL A 42 -12.30 -1.21 5.24
CA VAL A 42 -11.23 -1.99 5.83
C VAL A 42 -10.20 -1.04 6.43
N ILE A 43 -9.84 -1.27 7.69
CA ILE A 43 -8.77 -0.55 8.38
C ILE A 43 -7.83 -1.56 9.00
N THR A 44 -6.59 -1.56 8.53
CA THR A 44 -5.52 -2.40 9.06
C THR A 44 -4.56 -1.53 9.85
N VAL A 45 -4.04 -2.05 10.97
CA VAL A 45 -3.06 -1.33 11.78
C VAL A 45 -1.79 -2.14 11.89
N TRP A 46 -0.68 -1.52 11.51
CA TRP A 46 0.63 -2.13 11.44
C TRP A 46 1.58 -1.49 12.43
N LYS A 47 2.44 -2.31 13.04
CA LYS A 47 3.63 -1.88 13.74
C LYS A 47 4.82 -2.65 13.20
N VAL A 48 5.81 -1.91 12.71
CA VAL A 48 7.10 -2.46 12.29
C VAL A 48 8.15 -1.98 13.29
N SER A 49 8.89 -2.91 13.88
CA SER A 49 9.88 -2.64 14.92
C SER A 49 11.09 -3.57 14.80
N ASP A 50 12.09 -3.33 15.65
CA ASP A 50 13.19 -4.28 15.90
C ASP A 50 14.00 -4.65 14.65
N LEU A 51 14.27 -3.66 13.76
CA LEU A 51 15.11 -3.85 12.57
C LEU A 51 16.57 -4.09 13.00
N LYS A 52 17.14 -5.22 12.61
CA LYS A 52 18.51 -5.62 12.97
C LYS A 52 19.09 -6.64 11.98
N PRO A 53 20.42 -6.87 11.99
CA PRO A 53 21.00 -8.01 11.28
C PRO A 53 20.39 -9.31 11.79
N SER A 54 20.03 -10.19 10.86
CA SER A 54 19.48 -11.51 11.15
C SER A 54 20.60 -12.54 11.32
N THR A 55 20.34 -13.54 12.15
CA THR A 55 21.16 -14.74 12.30
C THR A 55 20.58 -15.94 11.52
N ASP A 56 19.45 -15.76 10.85
CA ASP A 56 18.78 -16.82 10.13
C ASP A 56 19.53 -17.21 8.86
N THR A 57 19.40 -18.47 8.48
CA THR A 57 19.84 -18.97 7.18
C THR A 57 18.62 -19.11 6.27
N ILE A 58 18.76 -18.76 4.99
CA ILE A 58 17.69 -18.92 4.00
C ILE A 58 18.07 -20.07 3.05
N PRO A 59 17.54 -21.28 3.25
CA PRO A 59 17.86 -22.42 2.41
C PRO A 59 17.47 -22.16 0.95
N GLY A 60 18.37 -22.46 0.02
CA GLY A 60 18.12 -22.33 -1.42
C GLY A 60 18.14 -20.89 -1.96
N TYR A 61 18.42 -19.88 -1.12
CA TYR A 61 18.55 -18.50 -1.55
C TYR A 61 19.94 -17.93 -1.22
N PRO A 62 20.75 -17.52 -2.21
CA PRO A 62 22.05 -16.93 -1.95
C PRO A 62 21.87 -15.51 -1.42
N VAL A 63 22.04 -15.32 -0.11
CA VAL A 63 22.05 -14.00 0.50
C VAL A 63 23.30 -13.24 0.04
N ALA A 64 23.10 -12.10 -0.60
CA ALA A 64 24.17 -11.16 -0.91
C ALA A 64 24.26 -10.09 0.19
N GLY A 65 25.42 -9.94 0.83
CA GLY A 65 25.62 -9.00 1.93
C GLY A 65 25.03 -9.49 3.26
N THR A 66 24.46 -8.57 4.04
CA THR A 66 23.88 -8.86 5.36
C THR A 66 22.39 -9.15 5.23
N LEU A 67 21.93 -10.27 5.78
CA LEU A 67 20.50 -10.51 5.97
C LEU A 67 19.98 -9.61 7.10
N TRP A 68 18.86 -8.93 6.87
CA TRP A 68 18.19 -8.10 7.87
C TRP A 68 16.82 -8.67 8.20
N GLU A 69 16.41 -8.52 9.45
CA GLU A 69 15.08 -8.90 9.93
C GLU A 69 14.42 -7.73 10.67
N ALA A 70 13.09 -7.71 10.67
CA ALA A 70 12.27 -6.80 11.46
C ALA A 70 11.02 -7.53 11.94
N THR A 71 10.44 -7.05 13.04
CA THR A 71 9.17 -7.57 13.56
C THR A 71 8.00 -6.76 13.00
N ALA A 72 7.07 -7.42 12.31
CA ALA A 72 5.83 -6.83 11.85
C ALA A 72 4.63 -7.41 12.62
N LYS A 73 3.85 -6.55 13.26
CA LYS A 73 2.56 -6.90 13.89
C LYS A 73 1.43 -6.24 13.14
N VAL A 74 0.38 -7.00 12.90
CA VAL A 74 -0.81 -6.55 12.16
C VAL A 74 -2.08 -6.87 12.94
N ARG A 75 -3.04 -5.95 12.91
CA ARG A 75 -4.40 -6.18 13.42
C ARG A 75 -5.45 -5.62 12.48
N ALA A 76 -6.60 -6.28 12.41
CA ALA A 76 -7.79 -5.71 11.81
C ALA A 76 -8.45 -4.74 12.80
N ALA A 77 -8.47 -3.45 12.50
CA ALA A 77 -9.25 -2.48 13.26
C ALA A 77 -10.69 -2.37 12.73
N LYS A 78 -10.91 -2.64 11.44
CA LYS A 78 -12.23 -2.70 10.82
C LYS A 78 -12.22 -3.62 9.61
N GLY A 79 -13.31 -4.37 9.43
CA GLY A 79 -13.47 -5.31 8.31
C GLY A 79 -12.60 -6.56 8.48
N SER A 80 -12.68 -7.45 7.48
CA SER A 80 -11.78 -8.60 7.38
C SER A 80 -10.48 -8.16 6.72
N VAL A 81 -9.34 -8.60 7.27
CA VAL A 81 -8.01 -8.23 6.78
C VAL A 81 -7.25 -9.48 6.37
N THR A 82 -6.75 -9.48 5.14
CA THR A 82 -5.69 -10.39 4.69
C THR A 82 -4.40 -9.58 4.57
N PRO A 83 -3.39 -9.81 5.42
CA PRO A 83 -2.16 -9.01 5.39
C PRO A 83 -1.38 -9.18 4.09
N ILE A 84 -0.97 -8.08 3.45
CA ILE A 84 -0.13 -8.07 2.26
C ILE A 84 1.34 -7.94 2.69
N ILE A 85 1.92 -9.06 3.10
CA ILE A 85 3.32 -9.13 3.57
C ILE A 85 4.35 -8.71 2.49
N PRO A 86 4.18 -9.07 1.20
CA PRO A 86 5.18 -8.77 0.17
C PRO A 86 5.43 -7.27 -0.11
N ASP A 87 4.57 -6.37 0.37
CA ASP A 87 4.72 -4.93 0.15
C ASP A 87 5.77 -4.28 1.07
N LEU A 88 6.15 -4.96 2.16
CA LEU A 88 7.17 -4.50 3.10
C LEU A 88 8.54 -4.41 2.42
N ARG A 89 9.21 -3.28 2.67
CA ARG A 89 10.56 -3.02 2.18
C ARG A 89 11.35 -2.19 3.19
N SER A 90 12.64 -2.48 3.30
CA SER A 90 13.59 -1.58 3.97
C SER A 90 14.11 -0.56 2.97
N LEU A 91 14.10 0.72 3.35
CA LEU A 91 14.70 1.79 2.56
C LEU A 91 15.97 2.27 3.27
N VAL A 92 16.99 2.63 2.48
CA VAL A 92 18.10 3.43 2.97
C VAL A 92 17.69 4.90 2.94
N ASP A 93 18.03 5.68 3.98
CA ASP A 93 17.89 7.13 3.88
C ASP A 93 18.89 7.65 2.84
N ARG A 94 18.38 8.24 1.76
CA ARG A 94 19.20 8.78 0.67
C ARG A 94 19.58 10.25 0.87
N ARG A 95 19.33 10.82 2.06
CA ARG A 95 19.62 12.23 2.37
C ARG A 95 20.99 12.49 3.00
N SER A 96 21.91 11.53 2.99
CA SER A 96 23.30 11.69 3.46
C SER A 96 24.28 11.92 2.33
#